data_AF-A0A453JKA7-F1
#
_entry.id   AF-A0A453JKA7-F1
#
_cell.length_a   1.000
_cell.length_b   1.000
_cell.length_c   1.000
_cell.angle_alpha   90.00
_cell.angle_beta   90.00
_cell.angle_gamma   90.00
#
_symmetry.space_group_name_H-M   'P 1'
#
loop_
_entity.id
_entity.type
_entity.pdbx_description
1 polymer ?
#
loop_
_entity_poly.entity_id
_entity_poly.type
_entity_poly.pdbx_seq_one_letter_code
_entity_poly.pdbx_strand_id
1 'polypeptide(L)'
;MLNIYRRDELSIRHNIKSGFIVDQVLRNTTAQKMGIRRGDVIDVMSLELGTTLSEFEDNLLEISWQFLEKELDPILDLQIQVHNLYDGESVCTVLPMRFRNATVNQHDSVSSFF
;
A
#
# COMPACT_ATOMS: atom_id res chain seq x y z
N MET A 1 -6.88 7.20 -2.63
CA MET A 1 -7.60 7.73 -1.44
C MET A 1 -9.09 7.49 -1.62
N LEU A 2 -9.79 7.08 -0.56
CA LEU A 2 -11.25 6.90 -0.60
C LEU A 2 -11.98 8.23 -0.83
N ASN A 3 -12.81 8.31 -1.87
CA ASN A 3 -13.76 9.43 -2.04
C ASN A 3 -14.72 9.46 -0.84
N ILE A 4 -15.14 10.65 -0.39
CA ILE A 4 -16.03 10.88 0.77
C ILE A 4 -17.24 9.94 0.73
N TYR A 5 -17.93 9.82 -0.41
CA TYR A 5 -19.08 8.92 -0.55
C TYR A 5 -18.75 7.45 -0.27
N ARG A 6 -17.57 6.99 -0.72
CA ARG A 6 -17.09 5.63 -0.45
C ARG A 6 -16.60 5.47 0.99
N ARG A 7 -16.03 6.50 1.61
CA ARG A 7 -15.65 6.45 3.04
C ARG A 7 -16.88 6.26 3.92
N ASP A 8 -17.94 7.01 3.67
CA ASP A 8 -19.17 6.92 4.47
C ASP A 8 -19.81 5.53 4.34
N GLU A 9 -19.91 4.99 3.12
CA GLU A 9 -20.41 3.64 2.89
C GLU A 9 -19.57 2.57 3.60
N LEU A 10 -18.24 2.64 3.46
CA LEU A 10 -17.32 1.68 4.08
C LEU A 10 -17.32 1.77 5.61
N SER A 11 -17.45 2.98 6.16
CA SER A 11 -17.56 3.20 7.60
C SER A 11 -18.84 2.58 8.15
N ILE A 12 -19.98 2.79 7.47
CA ILE A 12 -21.30 2.29 7.92
C ILE A 12 -21.40 0.77 7.75
N ARG A 13 -20.97 0.23 6.61
CA ARG A 13 -21.19 -1.19 6.27
C ARG A 13 -20.09 -2.12 6.75
N HIS A 14 -18.85 -1.62 6.81
CA HIS A 14 -17.67 -2.44 7.04
C HIS A 14 -16.82 -1.96 8.24
N ASN A 15 -17.21 -0.86 8.91
CA ASN A 15 -16.44 -0.23 9.99
C ASN A 15 -15.00 0.15 9.58
N ILE A 16 -14.81 0.47 8.30
CA ILE A 16 -13.52 0.90 7.73
C ILE A 16 -13.51 2.42 7.63
N LYS A 17 -12.58 3.05 8.36
CA LYS A 17 -12.53 4.53 8.51
C LYS A 17 -11.46 5.18 7.63
N SER A 18 -10.47 4.41 7.21
CA SER A 18 -9.26 4.85 6.52
C SER A 18 -8.81 3.81 5.48
N GLY A 19 -7.80 4.18 4.69
CA GLY A 19 -7.15 3.27 3.75
C GLY A 19 -7.33 3.60 2.27
N PHE A 20 -6.79 2.70 1.45
CA PHE A 20 -6.68 2.79 0.00
C PHE A 20 -7.37 1.58 -0.64
N ILE A 21 -8.28 1.82 -1.59
CA ILE A 21 -8.85 0.74 -2.40
C ILE A 21 -7.79 0.26 -3.39
N VAL A 22 -7.59 -1.04 -3.45
CA VAL A 22 -6.73 -1.70 -4.43
C VAL A 22 -7.43 -1.67 -5.79
N ASP A 23 -6.88 -0.94 -6.76
CA ASP A 23 -7.44 -0.88 -8.12
C ASP A 23 -6.93 -2.05 -8.99
N GLN A 24 -5.65 -2.40 -8.88
CA GLN A 24 -5.09 -3.56 -9.57
C GLN A 24 -4.08 -4.34 -8.72
N VAL A 25 -3.93 -5.64 -9.04
CA VAL A 25 -2.88 -6.50 -8.48
C VAL A 25 -2.22 -7.24 -9.63
N LEU A 26 -0.93 -6.97 -9.83
CA LEU A 26 -0.14 -7.60 -10.90
C LEU A 26 0.21 -9.06 -10.56
N ARG A 27 0.35 -9.90 -11.58
CA ARG A 27 0.73 -11.30 -11.43
C ARG A 27 2.16 -11.44 -10.90
N ASN A 28 2.40 -12.51 -10.14
CA ASN A 28 3.68 -12.87 -9.53
C ASN A 28 4.26 -11.84 -8.55
N THR A 29 3.44 -10.88 -8.09
CA THR A 29 3.83 -9.89 -7.07
C THR A 29 3.65 -10.41 -5.65
N THR A 30 4.31 -9.77 -4.69
CA THR A 30 4.12 -10.01 -3.26
C THR A 30 2.65 -9.88 -2.86
N ALA A 31 1.98 -8.81 -3.32
CA ALA A 31 0.57 -8.58 -3.06
C ALA A 31 -0.32 -9.75 -3.51
N GLN A 32 -0.10 -10.27 -4.73
CA GLN A 32 -0.85 -11.44 -5.20
C GLN A 32 -0.59 -12.68 -4.33
N LYS A 33 0.67 -12.95 -3.98
CA LYS A 33 1.05 -14.11 -3.15
C LYS A 33 0.47 -14.02 -1.73
N MET A 34 0.25 -12.81 -1.23
CA MET A 34 -0.42 -12.54 0.04
C MET A 34 -1.95 -12.65 -0.05
N GLY A 35 -2.51 -12.90 -1.24
CA GLY A 35 -3.94 -13.03 -1.45
C GLY A 35 -4.69 -11.71 -1.59
N ILE A 36 -3.99 -10.57 -1.66
CA ILE A 36 -4.59 -9.25 -1.91
C ILE A 36 -5.18 -9.21 -3.31
N ARG A 37 -6.37 -8.64 -3.44
CA ARG A 37 -7.16 -8.59 -4.67
C ARG A 37 -7.65 -7.17 -4.96
N ARG A 38 -8.00 -6.95 -6.23
CA ARG A 38 -8.74 -5.75 -6.63
C ARG A 38 -10.02 -5.62 -5.81
N GLY A 39 -10.26 -4.42 -5.29
CA GLY A 39 -11.43 -4.10 -4.47
C GLY A 39 -11.19 -4.21 -2.96
N ASP A 40 -10.10 -4.86 -2.52
CA ASP A 40 -9.71 -4.84 -1.11
C ASP A 40 -9.37 -3.41 -0.66
N VAL A 41 -9.48 -3.14 0.63
CA VAL A 41 -9.03 -1.89 1.24
C VAL A 41 -7.79 -2.17 2.07
N ILE A 42 -6.70 -1.45 1.80
CA ILE A 42 -5.46 -1.51 2.57
C ILE A 42 -5.41 -0.31 3.51
N ASP A 43 -5.38 -0.57 4.81
CA ASP A 43 -5.08 0.43 5.83
C ASP A 43 -3.65 0.20 6.34
N VAL A 44 -2.82 1.24 6.34
CA VAL A 44 -1.39 1.11 6.69
C VAL A 44 -1.22 1.57 8.14
N MET A 45 -0.78 0.66 9.00
CA MET A 45 -0.70 0.86 10.45
C MET A 45 0.67 1.31 10.94
N SER A 46 1.75 0.95 10.22
CA SER A 46 3.13 1.17 10.67
C SER A 46 3.65 2.60 10.48
N LEU A 47 2.86 3.48 9.89
CA LEU A 47 3.26 4.84 9.60
C LEU A 47 2.19 5.77 10.20
N GLU A 48 2.61 6.86 10.85
CA GLU A 48 1.72 7.97 11.22
C GLU A 48 1.31 8.69 9.93
N LEU A 49 0.46 8.04 9.15
CA LEU A 49 0.08 8.55 7.86
C LEU A 49 -0.97 9.61 8.04
N GLY A 50 -0.68 10.75 7.43
CA GLY A 50 -1.72 11.69 7.11
C GLY A 50 -2.83 11.02 6.30
N THR A 51 -4.02 11.61 6.36
CA THR A 51 -5.26 11.04 5.81
C THR A 51 -5.30 10.92 4.27
N THR A 52 -4.25 11.37 3.58
CA THR A 52 -4.18 11.50 2.12
C THR A 52 -3.11 10.62 1.48
N LEU A 53 -3.26 10.38 0.17
CA LEU A 53 -2.26 9.65 -0.63
C LEU A 53 -0.94 10.42 -0.72
N SER A 54 -1.00 11.75 -0.83
CA SER A 54 0.20 12.60 -0.91
C SER A 54 1.07 12.44 0.33
N GLU A 55 0.47 12.52 1.52
CA GLU A 55 1.19 12.34 2.77
C GLU A 55 1.81 10.94 2.89
N PHE A 56 1.14 9.91 2.35
CA PHE A 56 1.72 8.57 2.26
C PHE A 56 2.93 8.50 1.33
N GLU A 57 2.83 9.11 0.15
CA GLU A 57 3.95 9.17 -0.81
C GLU A 57 5.13 9.97 -0.25
N ASP A 58 4.88 11.09 0.42
CA ASP A 58 5.90 11.92 1.06
C ASP A 58 6.63 11.16 2.18
N ASN A 59 5.89 10.39 3.00
CA ASN A 59 6.48 9.53 4.04
C ASN A 59 7.38 8.44 3.45
N LEU A 60 6.92 7.76 2.39
CA LEU A 60 7.73 6.76 1.70
C LEU A 60 8.99 7.39 1.09
N LEU A 61 8.87 8.62 0.57
CA LEU A 61 9.98 9.39 0.02
C LEU A 61 11.03 9.70 1.10
N GLU A 62 10.62 10.23 2.24
CA GLU A 62 11.54 10.53 3.35
C GLU A 62 12.28 9.28 3.83
N ILE A 63 11.57 8.17 4.00
CA ILE A 63 12.17 6.87 4.37
C ILE A 63 13.17 6.41 3.31
N SER A 64 12.86 6.56 2.02
CA SER A 64 13.74 6.19 0.92
C SER A 64 15.08 6.94 0.98
N TRP A 65 15.05 8.23 1.32
CA TRP A 65 16.28 9.04 1.44
C TRP A 65 17.17 8.50 2.56
N GLN A 66 16.60 8.14 3.71
CA GLN A 66 17.37 7.58 4.83
C GLN A 66 18.04 6.25 4.47
N PHE A 67 17.40 5.44 3.63
CA PHE A 67 17.98 4.20 3.12
C PHE A 67 19.12 4.45 2.14
N LEU A 68 18.97 5.42 1.23
CA LEU A 68 20.01 5.80 0.28
C LEU A 68 21.26 6.33 0.97
N GLU A 69 21.11 7.18 2.00
CA GLU A 69 22.23 7.72 2.77
C GLU A 69 23.04 6.65 3.51
N LYS A 70 22.39 5.54 3.90
CA LYS A 70 22.99 4.48 4.72
C LYS A 70 23.49 3.27 3.93
N GLU A 71 23.38 3.28 2.60
CA GLU A 71 23.73 2.15 1.70
C GLU A 71 23.13 0.80 2.15
N LEU A 72 21.93 0.82 2.73
CA LEU A 72 21.24 -0.38 3.20
C LEU A 72 20.46 -1.05 2.06
N ASP A 73 20.34 -2.37 2.07
CA ASP A 73 19.37 -3.09 1.24
C ASP A 73 17.95 -2.82 1.78
N PRO A 74 17.14 -1.97 1.12
CA PRO A 74 16.08 -1.28 1.82
C PRO A 74 14.78 -2.07 1.68
N ILE A 75 14.61 -3.08 2.54
CA ILE A 75 13.32 -3.72 2.76
C ILE A 75 12.60 -2.94 3.86
N LEU A 76 11.50 -2.29 3.51
CA LEU A 76 10.57 -1.65 4.44
C LEU A 76 9.40 -2.60 4.68
N ASP A 77 9.30 -3.12 5.90
CA ASP A 77 8.19 -3.95 6.33
C ASP A 77 7.01 -3.08 6.79
N LEU A 78 6.04 -2.87 5.90
CA LEU A 78 4.83 -2.12 6.23
C LEU A 78 3.82 -3.01 6.94
N GLN A 79 3.42 -2.65 8.15
CA GLN A 79 2.28 -3.29 8.79
C GLN A 79 1.01 -2.74 8.15
N ILE A 80 0.21 -3.64 7.59
CA ILE A 80 -1.03 -3.30 6.91
C ILE A 80 -2.19 -4.15 7.44
N GLN A 81 -3.38 -3.56 7.46
CA GLN A 81 -4.63 -4.26 7.60
C GLN A 81 -5.29 -4.32 6.22
N VAL A 82 -5.54 -5.54 5.74
CA VAL A 82 -6.24 -5.77 4.47
C VAL A 82 -7.67 -6.13 4.81
N HIS A 83 -8.61 -5.36 4.29
CA HIS A 83 -10.04 -5.60 4.42
C HIS A 83 -10.59 -6.15 3.09
N ASN A 84 -11.09 -7.39 3.13
CA ASN A 84 -11.81 -7.96 2.01
C ASN A 84 -13.30 -7.57 2.15
N LEU A 85 -13.78 -6.79 1.19
CA LEU A 85 -15.16 -6.29 1.21
C LEU A 85 -16.20 -7.35 0.81
N TYR A 86 -15.77 -8.46 0.20
CA TYR A 86 -16.67 -9.52 -0.27
C TYR A 86 -17.10 -10.46 0.85
N ASP A 87 -16.17 -10.90 1.69
CA ASP A 87 -16.44 -11.79 2.84
C ASP A 87 -16.52 -11.03 4.18
N GLY A 88 -16.08 -9.77 4.21
CA GLY A 88 -16.04 -8.95 5.42
C GLY A 88 -14.88 -9.29 6.35
N GLU A 89 -13.94 -10.13 5.91
CA GLU A 89 -12.78 -10.50 6.70
C GLU A 89 -11.72 -9.40 6.66
N SER A 90 -10.95 -9.29 7.74
CA SER A 90 -9.83 -8.37 7.84
C SER A 90 -8.62 -9.08 8.41
N VAL A 91 -7.47 -8.92 7.76
CA VAL A 91 -6.22 -9.59 8.15
C VAL A 91 -5.13 -8.55 8.35
N CYS A 92 -4.49 -8.60 9.52
CA CYS A 92 -3.27 -7.87 9.79
C CYS A 92 -2.08 -8.66 9.25
N THR A 93 -1.24 -8.01 8.45
CA THR A 93 -0.07 -8.64 7.82
C THR A 93 1.04 -7.63 7.59
N VAL A 94 2.23 -8.13 7.24
CA VAL A 94 3.38 -7.33 6.84
C VAL A 94 3.52 -7.38 5.33
N LEU A 95 3.56 -6.22 4.68
CA LEU A 95 3.88 -6.07 3.27
C LEU A 95 5.33 -5.60 3.12
N PRO A 96 6.26 -6.49 2.72
CA PRO A 96 7.64 -6.10 2.48
C PRO A 96 7.73 -5.29 1.18
N MET A 97 8.17 -4.04 1.30
CA MET A 97 8.43 -3.14 0.18
C MET A 97 9.93 -3.00 -0.04
N ARG A 98 10.36 -3.00 -1.30
CA ARG A 98 11.75 -2.71 -1.67
C ARG A 98 11.82 -1.45 -2.48
N PHE A 99 12.69 -0.53 -2.07
CA PHE A 99 13.06 0.61 -2.90
C PHE A 99 14.07 0.14 -3.96
N ARG A 100 13.82 0.47 -5.23
CA ARG A 100 14.76 0.19 -6.32
C ARG A 100 15.30 1.50 -6.85
N ASN A 101 16.61 1.56 -7.10
CA ASN A 101 17.20 2.67 -7.82
C ASN A 101 16.75 2.63 -9.28
N ALA A 102 16.27 3.76 -9.80
CA ALA A 102 15.78 3.90 -11.18
C ALA A 102 16.91 3.87 -12.24
N THR A 103 18.16 3.60 -11.85
CA THR A 103 19.32 3.58 -12.76
C THR A 103 19.45 2.30 -13.60
N VAL A 104 18.50 1.35 -13.49
CA VAL A 104 18.42 0.22 -14.43
C VAL A 104 17.59 0.64 -15.65
N ASN A 105 18.28 1.05 -16.71
CA ASN A 105 17.69 1.39 -17.99
C ASN A 105 17.23 0.14 -18.78
N GLN A 106 16.01 0.28 -19.33
CA GLN A 106 15.41 -0.35 -20.52
C GLN A 106 14.73 -1.73 -20.39
N HIS A 107 13.46 -1.72 -20.81
CA HIS A 107 12.47 -2.80 -20.86
C HIS A 107 12.01 -3.34 -19.51
N ASP A 108 11.31 -2.52 -18.74
CA ASP A 108 9.97 -2.88 -18.25
C ASP A 108 9.30 -1.62 -17.71
N SER A 109 8.08 -1.39 -18.21
CA SER A 109 7.33 -0.16 -18.07
C SER A 109 7.24 0.33 -16.63
N VAL A 110 7.47 1.64 -16.46
CA VAL A 110 7.06 2.44 -15.30
C VAL A 110 5.52 2.36 -15.21
N SER A 111 5.00 1.31 -14.59
CA SER A 111 3.56 1.09 -14.40
C SER A 111 3.34 0.05 -13.30
N SER A 112 3.72 0.39 -12.07
CA SER A 112 3.25 -0.38 -10.91
C SER A 112 3.32 0.46 -9.64
N PHE A 113 2.51 1.51 -9.61
CA PHE A 113 1.99 2.06 -8.36
C PHE A 113 0.48 2.16 -8.51
N PHE A 114 -0.20 1.34 -7.72
CA PHE A 114 -1.66 1.10 -7.63
C PHE A 114 -2.35 0.37 -8.77
#